data_AF-A0AAW6KED6-F1
#
_entry.id   AF-A0AAW6KED6-F1
#
_cell.length_a   1.000
_cell.length_b   1.000
_cell.length_c   1.000
_cell.angle_alpha   90.00
_cell.angle_beta   90.00
_cell.angle_gamma   90.00
#
_symmetry.space_group_name_H-M   'P 1'
#
loop_
_entity.id
_entity.type
_entity.pdbx_description
1 polymer ?
#
loop_
_entity_poly.entity_id
_entity_poly.type
_entity_poly.pdbx_seq_one_letter_code
_entity_poly.pdbx_strand_id
1 'polypeptide(L)' 'MASITFKGNPVTLVGSEVKVGDQAPDFTVLSNSLEEVTLQDIKGKPAVISVIPSIDTGVCDAQTRR' A
#
# COMPACT_ATOMS: atom_id res chain seq x y z
N MET A 1 4.47 11.72 11.13
CA MET A 1 4.20 12.05 9.72
C MET A 1 5.46 11.70 8.97
N ALA A 2 5.41 10.64 8.18
CA ALA A 2 6.52 10.28 7.32
C ALA A 2 6.81 11.43 6.34
N SER A 3 8.07 11.86 6.27
CA SER A 3 8.54 12.80 5.26
C SER A 3 9.20 11.99 4.15
N ILE A 4 8.74 12.19 2.91
CA ILE A 4 9.26 11.46 1.76
C ILE A 4 9.59 12.42 0.60
N THR A 5 10.47 11.96 -0.26
CA THR A 5 10.81 12.65 -1.51
C THR A 5 10.48 11.77 -2.71
N PHE A 6 9.99 12.35 -3.79
CA PHE A 6 9.85 11.69 -5.09
C PHE A 6 10.74 12.39 -6.12
N LYS A 7 11.69 11.65 -6.70
CA LYS A 7 12.74 12.19 -7.59
C LYS A 7 13.46 13.41 -6.99
N GLY A 8 13.76 13.34 -5.68
CA GLY A 8 14.45 14.40 -4.93
C GLY A 8 13.56 15.55 -4.43
N ASN A 9 12.29 15.61 -4.84
CA ASN A 9 11.37 16.67 -4.41
C ASN A 9 10.52 16.21 -3.23
N PRO A 10 10.38 17.01 -2.15
CA PRO A 10 9.45 16.71 -1.06
C PRO A 10 8.02 16.61 -1.57
N VAL A 11 7.27 15.65 -1.04
CA VAL A 11 5.84 15.51 -1.32
C VAL A 11 5.03 15.40 -0.03
N THR A 12 3.83 15.95 -0.04
CA THR A 12 2.91 15.89 1.09
C THR A 12 2.13 14.58 1.06
N LEU A 13 2.15 13.83 2.16
CA LEU A 13 1.30 12.66 2.34
C LEU A 13 -0.05 13.08 2.94
N VAL A 14 -1.13 12.48 2.44
CA VAL A 14 -2.48 12.63 3.01
C VAL A 14 -2.75 11.44 3.93
N GLY A 15 -3.45 11.71 5.04
CA GLY A 15 -3.80 10.70 6.03
C GLY A 15 -2.78 10.64 7.17
N SER A 16 -3.00 9.67 8.07
CA SER A 16 -2.16 9.47 9.25
C SER A 16 -1.22 8.29 9.05
N GLU A 17 -0.02 8.41 9.59
CA GLU A 17 0.97 7.34 9.63
C GLU A 17 0.52 6.22 10.58
N VAL A 18 0.56 4.98 10.11
CA VAL A 18 0.20 3.77 10.88
C VAL A 18 1.43 3.21 11.58
N LYS A 19 1.27 2.73 12.82
CA LYS A 19 2.35 2.19 13.65
C LYS A 19 2.12 0.73 14.01
N VAL A 20 3.18 0.06 14.44
CA VAL A 20 3.10 -1.32 14.94
C VAL A 20 2.18 -1.37 16.16
N GLY A 21 1.24 -2.31 16.15
CA GLY A 21 0.23 -2.46 17.20
C GLY A 21 -1.07 -1.70 16.94
N ASP A 22 -1.08 -0.76 15.99
CA ASP A 22 -2.32 -0.11 15.57
C ASP A 22 -3.23 -1.13 14.87
N GLN A 23 -4.54 -0.96 15.05
CA GLN A 23 -5.51 -1.66 14.23
C GLN A 23 -5.41 -1.14 12.80
N ALA A 24 -5.26 -2.04 11.82
CA ALA A 24 -5.18 -1.68 10.41
C ALA A 24 -6.43 -0.89 9.98
N PRO A 25 -6.27 0.28 9.32
CA PRO A 25 -7.40 1.03 8.76
C PRO A 25 -8.14 0.19 7.74
N ASP A 26 -9.47 0.32 7.73
CA ASP A 26 -10.29 -0.35 6.72
C ASP A 26 -10.03 0.24 5.32
N PHE A 27 -10.16 -0.60 4.30
CA PHE A 27 -10.00 -0.19 2.91
C PHE A 27 -10.90 -1.01 2.00
N THR A 28 -11.24 -0.43 0.86
CA THR A 28 -11.81 -1.11 -0.30
C THR A 28 -10.99 -0.71 -1.52
N VAL A 29 -10.46 -1.70 -2.23
CA VAL A 29 -9.69 -1.52 -3.46
C VAL A 29 -10.21 -2.46 -4.54
N LEU A 30 -9.73 -2.29 -5.78
CA LEU A 30 -10.09 -3.17 -6.87
C LEU A 30 -8.99 -4.21 -7.12
N SER A 31 -9.41 -5.44 -7.36
CA SER A 31 -8.57 -6.51 -7.89
C SER A 31 -8.29 -6.33 -9.38
N ASN A 32 -7.42 -7.17 -9.93
CA ASN A 32 -7.15 -7.21 -11.37
C ASN A 32 -8.38 -7.64 -12.21
N SER A 33 -9.36 -8.30 -11.59
CA SER A 33 -10.65 -8.64 -12.20
C SER A 33 -11.72 -7.55 -12.00
N LEU A 34 -11.35 -6.40 -11.41
CA LEU A 34 -12.24 -5.28 -11.08
C LEU A 34 -13.30 -5.60 -10.02
N GLU A 35 -13.13 -6.70 -9.29
CA GLU A 35 -13.94 -7.00 -8.11
C GLU A 35 -13.40 -6.23 -6.90
N GLU A 36 -14.30 -5.81 -6.02
CA GLU A 36 -13.94 -5.18 -4.75
C GLU A 36 -13.21 -6.17 -3.83
N VAL A 37 -12.13 -5.69 -3.22
CA VAL A 37 -11.38 -6.39 -2.18
C VAL A 37 -11.24 -5.46 -0.98
N THR A 38 -11.59 -5.97 0.18
CA THR A 38 -11.61 -5.24 1.45
C THR A 38 -10.58 -5.78 2.43
N LEU A 39 -10.34 -5.06 3.52
CA LEU A 39 -9.54 -5.57 4.62
C LEU A 39 -10.12 -6.89 5.18
N GLN A 40 -11.45 -7.07 5.15
CA GLN A 40 -12.09 -8.27 5.70
C GLN A 40 -11.73 -9.52 4.89
N ASP A 41 -11.57 -9.39 3.57
CA ASP A 41 -11.29 -10.52 2.67
C ASP A 41 -9.90 -11.14 2.92
N ILE A 42 -8.98 -10.37 3.50
CA ILE A 42 -7.62 -10.81 3.85
C ILE A 42 -7.44 -11.09 5.34
N LYS A 43 -8.48 -10.98 6.17
CA LYS A 43 -8.40 -11.32 7.60
C LYS A 43 -8.27 -12.82 7.83
N GLY A 44 -7.69 -13.17 8.97
CA GLY A 44 -7.53 -14.56 9.43
C GLY A 44 -6.23 -15.24 8.99
N LYS A 45 -5.41 -14.57 8.16
CA LYS A 45 -4.04 -14.98 7.86
C LYS A 45 -3.11 -13.77 8.00
N PRO A 46 -1.81 -13.97 8.30
CA PRO A 46 -0.84 -12.90 8.16
C PRO A 46 -0.84 -12.39 6.72
N ALA A 47 -1.04 -11.09 6.55
CA ALA A 47 -1.04 -10.43 5.25
C ALA A 47 0.10 -9.43 5.15
N VAL A 48 0.72 -9.34 3.98
CA VAL A 48 1.73 -8.34 3.64
C VAL A 48 1.13 -7.41 2.59
N ILE A 49 1.10 -6.10 2.87
CA ILE A 49 0.59 -5.09 1.94
C ILE A 49 1.79 -4.37 1.31
N SER A 50 2.10 -4.72 0.06
CA SER A 50 3.19 -4.11 -0.72
C SER A 50 2.65 -2.95 -1.56
N VAL A 51 2.93 -1.71 -1.14
CA VAL A 51 2.43 -0.49 -1.80
C VAL A 51 3.51 0.07 -2.74
N ILE A 52 3.12 0.39 -3.97
CA ILE A 52 3.99 0.95 -5.02
C ILE A 52 3.29 2.08 -5.78
N PRO A 53 4.00 3.10 -6.30
CA PRO A 53 3.40 4.13 -7.13
C PRO A 53 2.82 3.62 -8.46
N SER A 54 3.51 2.71 -9.15
CA SER A 54 3.08 2.14 -10.42
C SER A 54 3.88 0.88 -10.73
N ILE A 55 3.18 -0.22 -11.04
CA ILE A 55 3.77 -1.51 -11.40
C ILE A 55 4.59 -1.43 -12.70
N ASP A 56 4.32 -0.46 -13.56
CA ASP A 56 4.97 -0.30 -14.87
C ASP A 56 6.38 0.28 -14.80
N THR A 57 6.95 0.41 -13.59
CA THR A 57 8.30 0.96 -13.38
C THR A 57 9.23 -0.10 -12.80
N GLY A 58 10.47 -0.15 -13.30
CA GLY A 58 11.38 -1.28 -13.03
C GLY A 58 11.65 -1.59 -11.55
N VAL A 59 11.69 -0.56 -10.69
CA VAL A 59 11.88 -0.76 -9.23
C VAL A 59 10.62 -1.33 -8.57
N CYS A 60 9.44 -0.80 -8.92
CA CYS A 60 8.17 -1.25 -8.36
C CYS A 60 7.83 -2.68 -8.82
N ASP A 61 8.07 -2.96 -10.10
CA ASP A 61 7.97 -4.29 -10.70
C ASP A 61 8.87 -5.32 -9.97
N ALA A 62 10.13 -4.94 -9.65
CA ALA A 62 11.02 -5.79 -8.87
C ALA A 62 10.55 -6.02 -7.43
N GLN A 63 9.90 -5.02 -6.80
CA GLN A 63 9.31 -5.13 -5.47
C GLN A 63 8.12 -6.10 -5.47
N THR A 64 7.23 -6.05 -6.47
CA THR A 64 6.03 -6.91 -6.50
C THR A 64 6.33 -8.38 -6.76
N ARG A 65 7.44 -8.71 -7.42
CA ARG A 65 7.86 -10.10 -7.64
C ARG A 65 8.42 -10.79 -6.39
N ARG A 66 8.74 -10.05 -5.34
CA ARG A 66 9.42 -10.54 -4.13
C ARG A 66 8.50 -10.44 -2.92
#